data_AF-A0A7V5HGS9-F1
#
_entry.id   AF-A0A7V5HGS9-F1
#
_cell.length_a   1.000
_cell.length_b   1.000
_cell.length_c   1.000
_cell.angle_alpha   90.00
_cell.angle_beta   90.00
_cell.angle_gamma   90.00
#
_symmetry.space_group_name_H-M   'P 1'
#
loop_
_entity.id
_entity.type
_entity.pdbx_description
1 polymer ?
#
loop_
_entity_poly.entity_id
_entity_poly.type
_entity_poly.pdbx_seq_one_letter_code
_entity_poly.pdbx_strand_id
1 'polypeptide(L)' 'HGTGCLLSSAIVAFLAQKKSLIEAVGQAIDFVQRQIAKARQLGQGQRVFILREKD' A
#
# COMPACT_ATOMS: atom_id res chain seq x y z
N HIS A 1 5.49 8.73 -3.65
CA HIS A 1 6.04 8.89 -2.29
C HIS A 1 5.34 7.91 -1.35
N GLY A 2 6.08 7.32 -0.40
CA GLY A 2 5.51 6.41 0.61
C GLY A 2 5.43 4.94 0.23
N THR A 3 6.07 4.47 -0.85
CA THR A 3 5.96 3.06 -1.30
C THR A 3 6.46 2.08 -0.25
N GLY A 4 7.63 2.34 0.34
CA GLY A 4 8.20 1.50 1.41
C GLY A 4 7.33 1.50 2.67
N CYS A 5 6.89 2.69 3.13
CA CYS A 5 6.02 2.80 4.29
C CYS A 5 4.68 2.06 4.08
N LEU A 6 4.10 2.19 2.88
CA LEU A 6 2.85 1.52 2.53
C LEU A 6 3.04 -0.01 2.48
N LEU A 7 4.13 -0.48 1.88
CA LEU A 7 4.44 -1.91 1.82
C LEU A 7 4.61 -2.50 3.21
N SER A 8 5.44 -1.88 4.07
CA SER A 8 5.65 -2.35 5.44
C SER A 8 4.36 -2.36 6.25
N SER A 9 3.53 -1.32 6.10
CA SER A 9 2.23 -1.24 6.78
C SER A 9 1.26 -2.33 6.30
N ALA A 10 1.24 -2.61 5.00
CA ALA A 10 0.41 -3.67 4.43
C ALA A 10 0.87 -5.07 4.88
N ILE A 11 2.19 -5.32 4.96
CA ILE A 11 2.73 -6.57 5.51
C ILE A 11 2.24 -6.76 6.95
N VAL A 12 2.38 -5.75 7.81
CA VAL A 12 1.91 -5.81 9.20
C VAL A 12 0.40 -6.08 9.25
N ALA A 13 -0.39 -5.44 8.39
CA ALA A 13 -1.83 -5.65 8.35
C ALA A 13 -2.22 -7.09 7.96
N PHE A 14 -1.51 -7.73 7.04
CA PHE A 14 -1.76 -9.13 6.68
C PHE A 14 -1.24 -10.13 7.73
N LEU A 15 -0.09 -9.84 8.36
CA LEU A 15 0.39 -10.62 9.50
C LEU A 15 -0.60 -10.57 10.67
N ALA A 16 -1.18 -9.40 10.97
CA ALA A 16 -2.20 -9.24 12.01
C ALA A 16 -3.47 -10.07 11.72
N GLN A 17 -3.75 -10.37 10.45
CA GLN A 17 -4.82 -11.27 10.01
C GLN A 17 -4.41 -12.75 10.04
N LYS A 18 -3.29 -13.09 10.68
CA LYS A 18 -2.73 -14.45 10.80
C LYS A 18 -2.35 -15.10 9.45
N LYS A 19 -2.03 -14.30 8.43
CA LYS A 19 -1.40 -14.83 7.21
C LYS A 19 0.03 -15.27 7.48
N SER A 20 0.51 -16.30 6.78
CA SER A 20 1.93 -16.66 6.84
C SER A 20 2.79 -15.51 6.28
N LEU A 21 4.08 -15.48 6.61
CA LEU A 21 4.99 -14.43 6.14
C LEU A 21 5.00 -14.32 4.61
N ILE A 22 5.08 -15.46 3.91
CA ILE A 22 5.09 -15.49 2.44
C ILE A 22 3.79 -14.94 1.87
N GLU A 23 2.63 -15.36 2.39
CA GLU A 23 1.33 -14.84 1.95
C GLU A 23 1.17 -13.35 2.24
N ALA A 24 1.60 -12.90 3.42
CA ALA A 24 1.52 -11.50 3.83
C ALA A 24 2.35 -10.59 2.92
N VAL A 25 3.59 -11.01 2.61
CA VAL A 25 4.46 -10.27 1.68
C VAL A 25 3.86 -10.25 0.27
N GLY A 26 3.40 -11.40 -0.25
CA GLY A 26 2.77 -11.47 -1.57
C GLY A 26 1.55 -10.56 -1.68
N GLN A 27 0.62 -10.66 -0.73
CA GLN A 27 -0.59 -9.83 -0.72
C GLN A 27 -0.28 -8.34 -0.52
N ALA A 28 0.75 -8.00 0.25
CA ALA A 28 1.19 -6.62 0.42
C ALA A 28 1.77 -6.03 -0.86
N ILE A 29 2.56 -6.79 -1.63
CA ILE A 29 3.08 -6.36 -2.93
C ILE A 29 1.93 -6.11 -3.91
N ASP A 30 1.01 -7.06 -4.03
CA ASP A 30 -0.17 -6.93 -4.91
C ASP A 30 -1.02 -5.72 -4.53
N PHE A 31 -1.21 -5.50 -3.24
CA PHE A 31 -1.91 -4.33 -2.73
C PHE A 31 -1.21 -3.03 -3.12
N VAL A 32 0.10 -2.91 -2.89
CA VAL A 32 0.88 -1.71 -3.21
C VAL A 32 0.89 -1.44 -4.71
N GLN A 33 1.01 -2.46 -5.56
CA GLN A 33 0.93 -2.31 -7.02
C GLN A 33 -0.40 -1.68 -7.45
N ARG A 34 -1.54 -2.13 -6.89
CA ARG A 34 -2.85 -1.51 -7.14
C ARG A 34 -2.91 -0.06 -6.68
N GLN A 35 -2.28 0.27 -5.55
CA GLN A 35 -2.24 1.65 -5.04
C GLN A 35 -1.32 2.55 -5.88
N ILE A 36 -0.23 2.03 -6.46
CA ILE A 36 0.63 2.77 -7.40
C ILE A 36 -0.16 3.17 -8.64
N ALA A 37 -0.95 2.25 -9.18
CA ALA A 37 -1.81 2.54 -10.34
C ALA A 37 -2.86 3.64 -10.04
N LYS A 38 -3.35 3.71 -8.80
CA LYS A 38 -4.34 4.70 -8.34
C LYS A 38 -3.72 5.95 -7.70
N ALA A 39 -2.39 6.04 -7.63
CA ALA A 39 -1.72 7.12 -6.92
C ALA A 39 -2.04 8.48 -7.55
N ARG A 40 -2.42 9.44 -6.72
CA ARG A 40 -2.89 10.75 -7.16
C ARG A 40 -1.73 11.73 -7.26
N GLN A 41 -1.77 12.56 -8.29
CA GLN A 41 -0.90 13.72 -8.40
C GLN A 41 -1.46 14.83 -7.50
N LEU A 42 -0.76 15.18 -6.43
CA LEU A 42 -1.04 16.37 -5.62
C LEU A 42 0.05 17.40 -5.88
N GLY A 43 -0.31 18.52 -6.50
CA GLY A 43 0.64 19.54 -6.95
C GLY A 43 1.62 19.00 -8.02
N GLN A 44 2.84 19.54 -8.04
CA GLN A 44 3.87 19.23 -9.04
C GLN A 44 4.91 18.19 -8.57
N GLY A 45 4.74 17.63 -7.36
CA GLY A 45 5.69 16.70 -6.76
C GLY A 45 5.48 15.24 -7.16
N GLN A 46 5.98 14.32 -6.33
CA GLN A 46 5.74 12.88 -6.50
C GLN A 46 4.27 12.52 -6.25
N ARG A 47 3.73 11.54 -6.96
CA ARG A 47 2.38 10.99 -6.70
C ARG A 47 2.29 10.41 -5.28
N VAL A 48 1.12 10.50 -4.66
CA VAL A 48 0.86 10.04 -3.29
C VAL A 48 -0.29 9.04 -3.24
N PHE A 49 -0.26 8.16 -2.25
CA PHE A 49 -1.33 7.21 -1.98
C PHE A 49 -2.40 7.86 -1.10
N ILE A 50 -3.67 7.70 -1.48
CA ILE A 50 -4.83 8.13 -0.69
C ILE A 50 -5.67 6.87 -0.44
N LEU A 51 -5.64 6.35 0.79
CA LEU A 51 -6.27 5.07 1.15
C LEU A 51 -7.72 5.20 1.62
N ARG A 52 -8.14 6.42 1.97
CA ARG A 52 -9.52 6.76 2.33
C ARG A 52 -9.95 7.90 1.42
N GLU A 53 -10.93 7.64 0.57
CA GLU A 53 -11.72 8.70 -0.04
C GLU A 53 -12.81 9.09 0.97
N LYS A 54 -12.90 10.39 1.28
CA LYS A 54 -14.13 10.94 1.84
C LYS A 54 -15.02 11.23 0.64
N ASP A 55 -16.15 10.54 0.57
CA ASP A 55 -17.30 11.03 -0.20
C ASP A 55 -17.75 12.40 0.37
#